data_AF-A0A1G9V6S0-F1
#
_entry.id   AF-A0A1G9V6S0-F1
#
_cell.length_a   1.000
_cell.length_b   1.000
_cell.length_c   1.000
_cell.angle_alpha   90.00
_cell.angle_beta   90.00
_cell.angle_gamma   90.00
#
_symmetry.space_group_name_H-M   'P 1'
#
loop_
_entity.id
_entity.type
_entity.pdbx_description
1 polymer ?
#
loop_
_entity_poly.entity_id
_entity_poly.type
_entity_poly.pdbx_seq_one_letter_code
_entity_poly.pdbx_strand_id
1 'polypeptide(L)'
;MKAVFIDRDGTIGGGNDVTLPKDFQRFPFTQQALELLKNHGFMLIAFTNQPDISRGKCRMEDFEQELATFGFDDTCICPHQQEENCRCRKPGTLMITEMAKKYKLNLSECFVIGDRWSDMLAGMRAGTKTVLVLTGAGRDALGVDRDKWDSGRVSYIADDLLAACKWIIRTRVENDMKRYSKASLIGIIISLLAVLISVVNIIYCAINGEPMNSAITILCSTIAILCSNIAIAESNKKKPKELARSKNI
;
A
#
# COMPACT_ATOMS: atom_id res chain seq x y z
N MET A 1 6.84 -3.67 -6.07
CA MET A 1 7.14 -3.63 -4.62
C MET A 1 6.28 -2.54 -4.00
N LYS A 2 5.75 -2.75 -2.79
CA LYS A 2 4.86 -1.79 -2.11
C LYS A 2 5.56 -1.35 -0.82
N ALA A 3 5.53 -0.06 -0.53
CA ALA A 3 6.16 0.49 0.67
C ALA A 3 5.13 1.16 1.59
N VAL A 4 5.45 1.16 2.88
CA VAL A 4 4.79 1.99 3.88
C VAL A 4 5.87 2.93 4.45
N PHE A 5 5.66 4.22 4.25
CA PHE A 5 6.43 5.29 4.85
C PHE A 5 5.83 5.58 6.22
N ILE A 6 6.61 5.46 7.29
CA ILE A 6 6.09 5.56 8.67
C ILE A 6 6.86 6.65 9.40
N ASP A 7 6.16 7.64 9.96
CA ASP A 7 6.79 8.63 10.83
C ASP A 7 7.29 7.99 12.13
N ARG A 8 8.25 8.64 12.78
CA ARG A 8 8.87 8.15 14.01
C ARG A 8 8.14 8.68 15.24
N ASP A 9 8.40 9.93 15.59
CA ASP A 9 7.88 10.60 16.78
C ASP A 9 6.34 10.74 16.66
N GLY A 10 5.61 10.40 17.72
CA GLY A 10 4.15 10.43 17.74
C GLY A 10 3.47 9.25 17.01
N THR A 11 4.20 8.46 16.23
CA THR A 11 3.65 7.35 15.43
C THR A 11 4.13 5.97 15.89
N ILE A 12 5.46 5.71 15.89
CA ILE A 12 6.01 4.44 16.40
C ILE A 12 6.39 4.53 17.89
N GLY A 13 6.46 5.74 18.45
CA GLY A 13 6.87 6.00 19.82
C GLY A 13 7.06 7.49 20.08
N GLY A 14 7.63 7.84 21.23
CA GLY A 14 7.87 9.23 21.62
C GLY A 14 6.57 10.01 21.88
N GLY A 15 6.58 11.31 21.55
CA GLY A 15 5.44 12.21 21.78
C GLY A 15 5.36 13.32 20.74
N ASN A 16 4.90 14.50 21.16
CA ASN A 16 4.72 15.65 20.27
C ASN A 16 6.02 16.39 19.95
N ASP A 17 7.12 16.08 20.62
CA ASP A 17 8.42 16.69 20.39
C ASP A 17 9.39 15.65 19.85
N VAL A 18 10.40 16.16 19.13
CA VAL A 18 11.50 15.34 18.64
C VAL A 18 12.29 14.80 19.82
N THR A 19 12.48 13.49 19.85
CA THR A 19 13.25 12.80 20.88
C THR A 19 14.53 12.20 20.31
N LEU A 20 15.64 12.32 21.04
CA LEU A 20 16.92 11.76 20.62
C LEU A 20 16.85 10.21 20.63
N PRO A 21 17.60 9.50 19.76
CA PRO A 21 17.57 8.04 19.67
C PRO A 21 17.73 7.32 21.02
N LYS A 22 18.65 7.82 21.85
CA LYS A 22 18.96 7.23 23.17
C LYS A 22 17.79 7.32 24.17
N ASP A 23 16.89 8.29 24.00
CA ASP A 23 15.78 8.56 24.91
C ASP A 23 14.44 8.06 24.31
N PHE A 24 14.48 7.49 23.10
CA PHE A 24 13.30 7.07 22.36
C PHE A 24 12.67 5.82 22.96
N GLN A 25 11.36 5.88 23.20
CA GLN A 25 10.58 4.73 23.63
C GLN A 25 9.46 4.45 22.63
N ARG A 26 9.44 3.22 22.12
CA ARG A 26 8.37 2.73 21.25
C ARG A 26 7.07 2.57 22.03
N PHE A 27 5.96 2.82 21.36
CA PHE A 27 4.67 2.39 21.90
C PHE A 27 4.59 0.85 21.96
N PRO A 28 3.81 0.28 22.89
CA PRO A 28 3.72 -1.17 23.08
C PRO A 28 3.26 -1.94 21.82
N PHE A 29 2.43 -1.31 20.98
CA PHE A 29 1.87 -1.92 19.77
C PHE A 29 2.82 -1.87 18.55
N THR A 30 3.93 -1.13 18.63
CA THR A 30 4.76 -0.81 17.46
C THR A 30 5.39 -2.03 16.81
N GLN A 31 6.02 -2.91 17.60
CA GLN A 31 6.70 -4.09 17.06
C GLN A 31 5.72 -4.98 16.28
N GLN A 32 4.55 -5.24 16.87
CA GLN A 32 3.49 -6.04 16.24
C GLN A 32 3.00 -5.40 14.93
N ALA A 33 2.86 -4.07 14.89
CA ALA A 33 2.40 -3.36 13.70
C ALA A 33 3.40 -3.45 12.54
N LEU A 34 4.70 -3.27 12.81
CA LEU A 34 5.76 -3.39 11.81
C LEU A 34 5.86 -4.83 11.27
N GLU A 35 5.84 -5.83 12.16
CA GLU A 35 5.84 -7.24 11.77
C GLU A 35 4.62 -7.61 10.92
N LEU A 36 3.43 -7.09 11.26
CA LEU A 36 2.23 -7.31 10.48
C LEU A 36 2.40 -6.85 9.03
N LEU A 37 2.99 -5.68 8.80
CA LEU A 37 3.26 -5.19 7.45
C LEU A 37 4.31 -6.03 6.72
N LYS A 38 5.42 -6.39 7.39
CA LYS A 38 6.47 -7.25 6.80
C LYS A 38 5.95 -8.62 6.40
N ASN A 39 5.15 -9.26 7.25
CA ASN A 39 4.51 -10.55 6.99
C ASN A 39 3.52 -10.51 5.80
N HIS A 40 3.16 -9.32 5.35
CA HIS A 40 2.34 -9.08 4.15
C HIS A 40 3.16 -8.54 2.97
N GLY A 41 4.49 -8.53 3.05
CA GLY A 41 5.38 -8.17 1.94
C GLY A 41 5.42 -6.68 1.63
N PHE A 42 5.23 -5.83 2.65
CA PHE A 42 5.52 -4.41 2.55
C PHE A 42 6.99 -4.13 2.92
N MET A 43 7.60 -3.24 2.15
CA MET A 43 8.85 -2.58 2.52
C MET A 43 8.53 -1.47 3.52
N LEU A 44 9.26 -1.39 4.62
CA LEU A 44 9.10 -0.37 5.65
C LEU A 44 10.18 0.69 5.49
N ILE A 45 9.75 1.94 5.30
CA ILE A 45 10.65 3.08 5.14
C ILE A 45 10.35 4.07 6.25
N ALA A 46 11.34 4.37 7.09
CA ALA A 46 11.18 5.40 8.11
C ALA A 46 11.15 6.79 7.45
N PHE A 47 10.22 7.65 7.83
CA PHE A 47 9.94 8.92 7.15
C PHE A 47 9.80 10.07 8.16
N THR A 48 10.91 10.72 8.51
CA THR A 48 10.95 11.58 9.71
C THR A 48 11.70 12.91 9.51
N ASN A 49 11.25 13.96 10.21
CA ASN A 49 11.93 15.24 10.30
C ASN A 49 12.75 15.27 11.61
N GLN A 50 14.08 15.31 11.52
CA GLN A 50 14.99 15.30 12.67
C GLN A 50 15.89 16.56 12.68
N PRO A 51 15.32 17.76 12.95
CA PRO A 51 16.05 19.02 12.92
C PRO A 51 17.19 19.10 13.95
N ASP A 52 17.18 18.28 15.00
CA ASP A 52 18.26 18.28 16.00
C ASP A 52 19.62 17.79 15.43
N ILE A 53 19.60 17.16 14.25
CA ILE A 53 20.81 16.83 13.49
C ILE A 53 21.52 18.11 13.01
N SER A 54 20.82 19.07 12.38
CA SER A 54 21.47 20.31 11.93
C SER A 54 21.91 21.22 13.09
N ARG A 55 21.38 20.99 14.30
CA ARG A 55 21.86 21.64 15.54
C ARG A 55 23.08 20.95 16.17
N GLY A 56 23.56 19.85 15.59
CA GLY A 56 24.71 19.10 16.10
C GLY A 56 24.43 18.33 17.40
N LYS A 57 23.16 18.10 17.76
CA LYS A 57 22.81 17.38 19.00
C LYS A 57 22.89 15.85 18.85
N CYS A 58 22.80 15.35 17.62
CA CYS A 58 22.89 13.94 17.26
C CYS A 58 23.33 13.80 15.81
N ARG A 59 23.77 12.59 15.45
CA ARG A 59 24.18 12.26 14.08
C ARG A 59 23.05 11.60 13.32
N MET A 60 23.09 11.70 12.00
CA MET A 60 22.14 10.99 11.12
C MET A 60 22.24 9.48 11.33
N GLU A 61 23.47 8.97 11.46
CA GLU A 61 23.73 7.54 11.65
C GLU A 61 23.08 6.98 12.93
N ASP A 62 22.91 7.80 13.97
CA ASP A 62 22.30 7.36 15.23
C ASP A 62 20.83 6.97 15.02
N PHE A 63 20.10 7.76 14.22
CA PHE A 63 18.72 7.45 13.84
C PHE A 63 18.64 6.28 12.86
N GLU A 64 19.54 6.21 11.89
CA GLU A 64 19.58 5.10 10.93
C GLU A 64 19.78 3.76 11.65
N GLN A 65 20.71 3.71 12.61
CA GLN A 65 20.95 2.52 13.44
C GLN A 65 19.72 2.19 14.29
N GLU A 66 19.16 3.16 15.00
CA GLU A 66 17.93 2.98 15.80
C GLU A 66 16.80 2.36 14.96
N LEU A 67 16.48 2.99 13.83
CA LEU A 67 15.37 2.57 12.96
C LEU A 67 15.65 1.20 12.32
N ALA A 68 16.91 0.91 11.97
CA ALA A 68 17.29 -0.43 11.52
C ALA A 68 17.03 -1.49 12.61
N THR A 69 17.30 -1.21 13.89
CA THR A 69 16.99 -2.15 14.99
C THR A 69 15.49 -2.39 15.18
N PHE A 70 14.64 -1.45 14.79
CA PHE A 70 13.18 -1.63 14.80
C PHE A 70 12.67 -2.41 13.59
N GLY A 71 13.55 -2.73 12.65
CA GLY A 71 13.24 -3.49 11.45
C GLY A 71 12.80 -2.63 10.27
N PHE A 72 13.17 -1.36 10.19
CA PHE A 72 13.00 -0.62 8.94
C PHE A 72 13.97 -1.13 7.85
N ASP A 73 13.51 -1.19 6.60
CA ASP A 73 14.31 -1.65 5.47
C ASP A 73 15.17 -0.52 4.88
N ASP A 74 14.71 0.73 5.03
CA ASP A 74 15.46 1.95 4.69
C ASP A 74 14.92 3.15 5.49
N THR A 75 15.63 4.28 5.44
CA THR A 75 15.21 5.52 6.11
C THR A 75 15.34 6.72 5.19
N CYS A 76 14.39 7.65 5.29
CA CYS A 76 14.51 8.99 4.76
C CYS A 76 14.31 10.00 5.90
N ILE A 77 15.39 10.70 6.22
CA ILE A 77 15.49 11.60 7.37
C ILE A 77 15.79 13.00 6.84
N CYS A 78 14.96 13.98 7.20
CA CYS A 78 15.27 15.39 6.96
C CYS A 78 16.01 15.99 8.16
N PRO A 79 17.28 16.39 8.05
CA PRO A 79 18.04 16.97 9.15
C PRO A 79 17.79 18.47 9.37
N HIS A 80 17.12 19.14 8.42
CA HIS A 80 17.05 20.59 8.35
C HIS A 80 15.98 21.22 9.26
N GLN A 81 16.25 22.46 9.69
CA GLN A 81 15.31 23.36 10.32
C GLN A 81 14.20 23.81 9.36
N GLN A 82 13.18 24.45 9.93
CA GLN A 82 12.07 25.00 9.14
C GLN A 82 12.55 26.17 8.25
N GLU A 83 13.47 26.98 8.75
CA GLU A 83 13.97 28.21 8.13
C GLU A 83 14.91 27.93 6.95
N GLU A 84 15.48 26.72 6.87
CA GLU A 84 16.39 26.32 5.80
C GLU A 84 15.67 26.05 4.46
N ASN A 85 14.33 26.05 4.43
CA ASN A 85 13.51 25.93 3.22
C ASN A 85 13.90 24.77 2.28
N CYS A 86 14.36 23.66 2.85
CA CYS A 86 14.76 22.50 2.06
C CYS A 86 13.56 21.78 1.45
N ARG A 87 13.80 20.98 0.41
CA ARG A 87 12.75 20.23 -0.29
C ARG A 87 12.36 18.91 0.39
N CYS A 88 13.18 18.42 1.33
CA CYS A 88 12.96 17.14 2.01
C CYS A 88 12.08 17.26 3.25
N ARG A 89 12.11 18.39 3.97
CA ARG A 89 11.32 18.58 5.20
C ARG A 89 9.83 18.47 4.90
N LYS A 90 9.11 17.61 5.63
CA LYS A 90 7.65 17.48 5.53
C LYS A 90 7.01 18.86 5.82
N PRO A 91 6.10 19.38 4.97
CA PRO A 91 5.27 18.68 3.97
C PRO A 91 5.87 18.58 2.54
N GLY A 92 7.19 18.74 2.39
CA GLY A 92 7.92 18.46 1.16
C GLY A 92 7.89 16.97 0.79
N THR A 93 7.95 16.67 -0.51
CA THR A 93 7.78 15.30 -1.04
C THR A 93 9.09 14.61 -1.38
N LEU A 94 10.23 15.32 -1.34
CA LEU A 94 11.51 14.81 -1.88
C LEU A 94 11.90 13.46 -1.27
N MET A 95 11.72 13.29 0.04
CA MET A 95 12.02 12.04 0.73
C MET A 95 11.22 10.85 0.18
N ILE A 96 9.93 11.04 -0.13
CA ILE A 96 9.07 9.99 -0.70
C ILE A 96 9.45 9.74 -2.16
N THR A 97 9.67 10.79 -2.95
CA THR A 97 9.95 10.66 -4.39
C THR A 97 11.31 10.04 -4.68
N GLU A 98 12.34 10.33 -3.87
CA GLU A 98 13.65 9.70 -4.01
C GLU A 98 13.59 8.20 -3.69
N MET A 99 12.85 7.81 -2.65
CA MET A 99 12.62 6.39 -2.34
C MET A 99 11.81 5.69 -3.43
N ALA A 100 10.80 6.37 -3.98
CA ALA A 100 10.05 5.86 -5.11
C ALA A 100 10.94 5.59 -6.32
N LYS A 101 11.88 6.49 -6.62
CA LYS A 101 12.85 6.34 -7.69
C LYS A 101 13.84 5.20 -7.40
N LYS A 102 14.44 5.20 -6.20
CA LYS A 102 15.43 4.20 -5.75
C LYS A 102 14.88 2.77 -5.86
N TYR A 103 13.64 2.56 -5.40
CA TYR A 103 13.03 1.24 -5.32
C TYR A 103 11.99 0.96 -6.41
N LYS A 104 11.84 1.86 -7.38
CA LYS A 104 10.83 1.78 -8.47
C LYS A 104 9.41 1.54 -7.93
N LEU A 105 9.04 2.28 -6.89
CA LEU A 105 7.76 2.14 -6.20
C LEU A 105 6.65 2.78 -7.02
N ASN A 106 5.50 2.11 -7.09
CA ASN A 106 4.26 2.74 -7.52
C ASN A 106 3.60 3.43 -6.31
N LEU A 107 3.72 4.76 -6.23
CA LEU A 107 3.24 5.52 -5.08
C LEU A 107 1.73 5.39 -4.81
N SER A 108 0.92 5.15 -5.85
CA SER A 108 -0.52 4.91 -5.70
C SER A 108 -0.87 3.62 -4.94
N GLU A 109 0.09 2.69 -4.84
CA GLU A 109 0.00 1.46 -4.05
C GLU A 109 0.78 1.53 -2.72
N CYS A 110 1.40 2.67 -2.42
CA CYS A 110 2.16 2.91 -1.19
C CYS A 110 1.33 3.72 -0.19
N PHE A 111 1.78 3.69 1.06
CA PHE A 111 1.10 4.33 2.18
C PHE A 111 2.05 5.25 2.95
N VAL A 112 1.52 6.33 3.50
CA VAL A 112 2.17 7.15 4.53
C VAL A 112 1.35 7.03 5.81
N ILE A 113 2.00 6.69 6.92
CA ILE A 113 1.42 6.70 8.27
C ILE A 113 2.16 7.77 9.08
N GLY A 114 1.42 8.68 9.70
CA GLY A 114 1.98 9.74 10.53
C GLY A 114 0.92 10.35 11.44
N ASP A 115 1.34 11.17 12.40
CA ASP A 115 0.47 11.86 13.36
C ASP A 115 0.25 13.33 13.01
N ARG A 116 0.95 13.89 12.02
CA ARG A 116 0.86 15.32 11.70
C ARG A 116 0.21 15.60 10.37
N TRP A 117 -0.37 16.80 10.29
CA TRP A 117 -0.85 17.38 9.03
C TRP A 117 0.25 17.40 7.95
N SER A 118 1.52 17.59 8.34
CA SER A 118 2.64 17.68 7.41
C SER A 118 2.97 16.32 6.77
N ASP A 119 2.79 15.21 7.49
CA ASP A 119 2.91 13.85 6.95
C ASP A 119 1.81 13.58 5.91
N MET A 120 0.59 13.93 6.31
CA MET A 120 -0.60 13.73 5.48
C MET A 120 -0.47 14.54 4.18
N LEU A 121 -0.04 15.79 4.29
CA LEU A 121 0.14 16.65 3.12
C LEU A 121 1.29 16.19 2.23
N ALA A 122 2.42 15.72 2.81
CA ALA A 122 3.51 15.15 2.02
C ALA A 122 3.07 13.90 1.25
N GLY A 123 2.37 12.98 1.92
CA GLY A 123 1.86 11.76 1.28
C GLY A 123 0.87 12.04 0.16
N MET A 124 -0.12 12.91 0.42
CA MET A 124 -1.10 13.33 -0.59
C MET A 124 -0.43 13.96 -1.81
N ARG A 125 0.51 14.89 -1.60
CA ARG A 125 1.25 15.55 -2.69
C ARG A 125 2.11 14.58 -3.48
N ALA A 126 2.66 13.55 -2.82
CA ALA A 126 3.42 12.50 -3.49
C ALA A 126 2.52 11.46 -4.20
N GLY A 127 1.21 11.46 -3.95
CA GLY A 127 0.26 10.51 -4.53
C GLY A 127 0.19 9.16 -3.79
N THR A 128 0.58 9.11 -2.52
CA THR A 128 0.38 7.94 -1.66
C THR A 128 -1.00 7.97 -0.99
N LYS A 129 -1.43 6.81 -0.49
CA LYS A 129 -2.55 6.75 0.46
C LYS A 129 -2.06 7.18 1.83
N THR A 130 -2.86 7.92 2.57
CA THR A 130 -2.42 8.51 3.85
C THR A 130 -3.29 8.03 5.00
N VAL A 131 -2.65 7.64 6.09
CA VAL A 131 -3.30 7.18 7.32
C VAL A 131 -2.83 8.04 8.47
N LEU A 132 -3.74 8.82 9.05
CA LEU A 132 -3.47 9.61 10.23
C LEU A 132 -3.67 8.74 11.47
N VAL A 133 -2.66 8.65 12.34
CA VAL A 133 -2.81 8.02 13.67
C VAL A 133 -3.19 9.08 14.70
N LEU A 134 -3.97 8.71 15.73
CA LEU A 134 -4.40 9.62 16.80
C LEU A 134 -3.45 9.67 18.01
N THR A 135 -2.34 8.95 17.94
CA THR A 135 -1.19 9.09 18.84
C THR A 135 -0.43 10.39 18.52
N GLY A 136 0.46 10.82 19.43
CA GLY A 136 1.21 12.07 19.24
C GLY A 136 0.30 13.28 18.97
N ALA A 137 0.62 14.04 17.92
CA ALA A 137 -0.11 15.22 17.48
C ALA A 137 -1.35 14.91 16.61
N GLY A 138 -1.74 13.63 16.48
CA GLY A 138 -2.83 13.17 15.63
C GLY A 138 -4.18 13.82 15.89
N ARG A 139 -4.51 14.04 17.16
CA ARG A 139 -5.75 14.71 17.56
C ARG A 139 -5.73 16.19 17.17
N ASP A 140 -4.58 16.84 17.30
CA ASP A 140 -4.39 18.23 16.91
C ASP A 140 -4.50 18.38 15.39
N ALA A 141 -3.96 17.43 14.63
CA ALA A 141 -4.10 17.36 13.17
C ALA A 141 -5.56 17.31 12.68
N LEU A 142 -6.48 16.70 13.44
CA LEU A 142 -7.92 16.71 13.15
C LEU A 142 -8.65 17.95 13.65
N GLY A 143 -8.16 18.55 14.74
CA GLY A 143 -8.75 19.73 15.35
C GLY A 143 -8.08 21.01 14.86
N VAL A 144 -7.17 21.54 15.69
CA VAL A 144 -6.57 22.87 15.53
C VAL A 144 -5.80 23.06 14.23
N ASP A 145 -5.26 21.97 13.66
CA ASP A 145 -4.44 22.02 12.46
C ASP A 145 -5.21 21.64 11.18
N ARG A 146 -6.54 21.42 11.27
CA ARG A 146 -7.35 20.99 10.13
C ARG A 146 -7.23 21.92 8.92
N ASP A 147 -7.19 23.23 9.16
CA ASP A 147 -7.08 24.26 8.12
C ASP A 147 -5.78 24.14 7.30
N LYS A 148 -4.72 23.57 7.88
CA LYS A 148 -3.40 23.43 7.23
C LYS A 148 -3.39 22.41 6.09
N TRP A 149 -4.40 21.54 6.04
CA TRP A 149 -4.52 20.49 5.03
C TRP A 149 -5.97 20.29 4.57
N ASP A 150 -6.78 21.36 4.63
CA ASP A 150 -8.22 21.30 4.38
C ASP A 150 -8.57 20.80 2.96
N SER A 151 -7.70 21.07 1.99
CA SER A 151 -7.82 20.60 0.60
C SER A 151 -7.67 19.09 0.41
N GLY A 152 -7.23 18.36 1.44
CA GLY A 152 -6.99 16.93 1.40
C GLY A 152 -7.88 16.13 2.34
N ARG A 153 -8.34 14.96 1.89
CA ARG A 153 -8.93 13.93 2.75
C ARG A 153 -7.92 12.81 2.96
N VAL A 154 -7.64 12.47 4.21
CA VAL A 154 -6.86 11.26 4.53
C VAL A 154 -7.61 10.02 4.07
N SER A 155 -6.87 8.97 3.73
CA SER A 155 -7.48 7.69 3.33
C SER A 155 -8.10 6.97 4.53
N TYR A 156 -7.53 7.15 5.72
CA TYR A 156 -8.04 6.58 6.96
C TYR A 156 -7.55 7.34 8.20
N ILE A 157 -8.31 7.26 9.29
CA ILE A 157 -7.92 7.73 10.62
C ILE A 157 -7.92 6.51 11.53
N ALA A 158 -6.80 6.29 12.23
CA ALA A 158 -6.59 5.14 13.10
C ALA A 158 -6.29 5.59 14.53
N ASP A 159 -6.76 4.85 15.53
CA ASP A 159 -6.44 5.16 16.92
C ASP A 159 -4.93 5.08 17.20
N ASP A 160 -4.26 4.11 16.59
CA ASP A 160 -2.82 3.87 16.71
C ASP A 160 -2.23 3.24 15.43
N LEU A 161 -0.91 2.99 15.47
CA LEU A 161 -0.17 2.38 14.36
C LEU A 161 -0.66 0.96 14.03
N LEU A 162 -1.04 0.15 15.01
CA LEU A 162 -1.50 -1.22 14.77
C LEU A 162 -2.86 -1.22 14.05
N ALA A 163 -3.77 -0.34 14.46
CA ALA A 163 -5.05 -0.13 13.78
C ALA A 163 -4.83 0.35 12.33
N ALA A 164 -3.88 1.26 12.10
CA ALA A 164 -3.49 1.70 10.76
C ALA A 164 -2.99 0.53 9.91
N CYS A 165 -2.07 -0.28 10.42
CA CYS A 165 -1.54 -1.44 9.71
C CYS A 165 -2.62 -2.47 9.38
N LYS A 166 -3.52 -2.80 10.33
CA LYS A 166 -4.66 -3.69 10.09
C LYS A 166 -5.55 -3.18 8.96
N TRP A 167 -5.85 -1.88 8.95
CA TRP A 167 -6.63 -1.27 7.87
C TRP A 167 -5.93 -1.36 6.51
N ILE A 168 -4.60 -1.13 6.45
CA ILE A 168 -3.82 -1.28 5.22
C ILE A 168 -3.92 -2.71 4.68
N ILE A 169 -3.76 -3.72 5.53
CA ILE A 169 -3.84 -5.12 5.12
C ILE A 169 -5.25 -5.45 4.60
N ARG A 170 -6.30 -5.07 5.34
CA ARG A 170 -7.69 -5.29 4.94
C ARG A 170 -7.98 -4.64 3.59
N THR A 171 -7.64 -3.37 3.42
CA THR A 171 -7.85 -2.61 2.18
C THR A 171 -7.11 -3.24 1.01
N ARG A 172 -5.91 -3.80 1.25
CA ARG A 172 -5.18 -4.54 0.22
C ARG A 172 -5.90 -5.82 -0.18
N VAL A 173 -6.32 -6.64 0.78
CA VAL A 173 -7.04 -7.90 0.50
C VAL A 173 -8.31 -7.60 -0.30
N GLU A 174 -9.07 -6.57 0.07
CA GLU A 174 -10.27 -6.16 -0.66
C GLU A 174 -9.98 -5.71 -2.10
N ASN A 175 -8.91 -4.95 -2.32
CA ASN A 175 -8.52 -4.51 -3.66
C ASN A 175 -8.00 -5.68 -4.53
N ASP A 176 -7.20 -6.56 -3.96
CA ASP A 176 -6.71 -7.76 -4.63
C ASP A 176 -7.91 -8.65 -5.02
N MET A 177 -8.90 -8.85 -4.14
CA MET A 177 -10.15 -9.56 -4.45
C MET A 177 -10.92 -8.95 -5.62
N LYS A 178 -11.11 -7.63 -5.63
CA LYS A 178 -11.80 -6.93 -6.73
C LYS A 178 -11.05 -7.11 -8.06
N ARG A 179 -9.72 -7.03 -8.04
CA ARG A 179 -8.88 -7.25 -9.22
C ARG A 179 -8.99 -8.68 -9.74
N TYR A 180 -8.96 -9.68 -8.85
CA TYR A 180 -9.16 -11.09 -9.21
C TYR A 180 -10.54 -11.32 -9.82
N SER A 181 -11.60 -10.81 -9.19
CA SER A 181 -12.97 -10.95 -9.72
C SER A 181 -13.10 -10.35 -11.13
N LYS A 182 -12.48 -9.19 -11.38
CA LYS A 182 -12.48 -8.55 -12.69
C LYS A 182 -11.69 -9.36 -13.73
N ALA A 183 -10.52 -9.88 -13.37
CA ALA A 183 -9.70 -10.71 -14.25
C ALA A 183 -10.41 -12.02 -14.63
N SER A 184 -11.05 -12.69 -13.67
CA SER A 184 -11.87 -13.88 -13.93
C SER A 184 -13.03 -13.59 -14.88
N LEU A 185 -13.73 -12.47 -14.70
CA LEU A 185 -14.81 -12.07 -15.60
C LEU A 185 -14.31 -11.82 -17.04
N ILE A 186 -13.16 -11.16 -17.20
CA ILE A 186 -12.54 -10.92 -18.52
C ILE A 186 -12.18 -12.26 -19.19
N GLY A 187 -11.60 -13.21 -18.45
CA GLY A 187 -11.27 -14.53 -18.99
C GLY A 187 -12.50 -15.28 -19.50
N ILE A 188 -13.61 -15.23 -18.75
CA ILE A 188 -14.89 -15.82 -19.15
C ILE A 188 -15.42 -15.15 -20.44
N ILE A 189 -15.39 -13.82 -20.53
CA ILE A 189 -15.84 -13.09 -21.72
C ILE A 189 -15.03 -13.48 -22.96
N ILE A 190 -13.70 -13.57 -22.84
CA ILE A 190 -12.83 -13.99 -23.95
C ILE A 190 -13.17 -15.40 -24.41
N SER A 191 -13.37 -16.33 -23.48
CA SER A 191 -13.76 -17.71 -23.82
C SER A 191 -15.14 -17.78 -24.48
N LEU A 192 -16.12 -16.99 -24.04
CA LEU A 192 -17.43 -16.91 -24.69
C LEU A 192 -17.34 -16.38 -26.13
N LEU A 193 -16.52 -15.35 -26.37
CA LEU A 193 -16.27 -14.84 -27.72
C LEU A 193 -15.62 -15.91 -28.62
N ALA A 194 -14.67 -16.69 -28.10
CA ALA A 194 -14.05 -17.78 -28.85
C ALA A 194 -15.04 -18.90 -29.21
N VAL A 195 -15.97 -19.22 -28.30
CA VAL A 195 -17.08 -20.15 -28.57
C VAL A 195 -17.98 -19.60 -29.67
N LEU A 196 -18.38 -18.33 -29.60
CA LEU A 196 -19.20 -17.68 -30.64
C LEU A 196 -18.52 -17.74 -32.02
N ILE A 197 -17.22 -17.40 -32.10
CA ILE A 197 -16.45 -17.49 -33.34
C ILE A 197 -16.43 -18.93 -33.87
N SER A 198 -16.25 -19.92 -33.00
CA SER A 198 -16.24 -21.33 -33.39
C SER A 198 -17.60 -21.79 -33.92
N VAL A 199 -18.70 -21.34 -33.33
CA VAL A 199 -20.07 -21.61 -33.81
C VAL A 199 -20.31 -20.96 -35.17
N VAL A 200 -19.89 -19.71 -35.37
CA VAL A 200 -19.98 -19.02 -36.67
C VAL A 200 -19.21 -19.79 -37.75
N ASN A 201 -18.01 -20.30 -37.42
CA ASN A 201 -17.20 -21.10 -38.35
C ASN A 201 -17.89 -22.42 -38.72
N ILE A 202 -18.55 -23.09 -37.77
CA ILE A 202 -19.33 -24.31 -38.04
C ILE A 202 -20.50 -24.01 -38.98
N ILE A 203 -21.23 -22.91 -38.73
CA ILE A 203 -22.34 -22.48 -39.60
C ILE A 203 -21.84 -22.18 -41.01
N TYR A 204 -20.68 -21.51 -41.12
CA TYR A 204 -20.04 -21.25 -42.40
C TYR A 204 -19.68 -22.53 -43.15
N CYS A 205 -19.05 -23.51 -42.48
CA CYS A 205 -18.74 -24.81 -43.09
C CYS A 205 -20.01 -25.52 -43.57
N ALA A 206 -21.08 -25.50 -42.76
CA ALA A 206 -22.35 -26.13 -43.11
C ALA A 206 -23.02 -25.50 -44.35
N ILE A 207 -22.99 -24.17 -44.48
CA ILE A 207 -23.55 -23.47 -45.64
C ILE A 207 -22.75 -23.77 -46.92
N ASN A 208 -21.42 -23.88 -46.82
CA ASN A 208 -20.55 -24.05 -47.98
C ASN A 208 -20.23 -25.52 -48.32
N GLY A 209 -20.75 -26.49 -47.57
CA GLY A 209 -20.48 -27.92 -47.79
C GLY A 209 -19.05 -28.36 -47.42
N GLU A 210 -18.35 -27.58 -46.60
CA GLU A 210 -16.99 -27.87 -46.14
C GLU A 210 -16.99 -28.89 -44.98
N PRO A 211 -15.96 -29.75 -44.85
CA PRO A 211 -15.87 -30.71 -43.75
C PRO A 211 -15.77 -30.02 -42.38
N MET A 212 -16.68 -30.38 -41.46
CA MET A 212 -16.83 -29.72 -40.15
C MET A 212 -15.95 -30.31 -39.02
N ASN A 213 -15.28 -31.44 -39.23
CA ASN A 213 -14.60 -32.17 -38.14
C ASN A 213 -13.57 -31.32 -37.38
N SER A 214 -12.82 -30.48 -38.09
CA SER A 214 -11.86 -29.54 -37.49
C SER A 214 -12.57 -28.44 -36.69
N ALA A 215 -13.62 -27.84 -37.26
CA ALA A 215 -14.41 -26.79 -36.62
C ALA A 215 -15.09 -27.28 -35.33
N ILE A 216 -15.63 -28.51 -35.34
CA ILE A 216 -16.22 -29.14 -34.16
C ILE A 216 -15.16 -29.40 -33.08
N THR A 217 -13.97 -29.88 -33.46
CA THR A 217 -12.86 -30.12 -32.52
C THR A 217 -12.40 -28.83 -31.83
N ILE A 218 -12.34 -27.73 -32.59
CA ILE A 218 -12.02 -26.39 -32.06
C ILE A 218 -13.11 -25.91 -31.10
N LEU A 219 -14.39 -26.12 -31.43
CA LEU A 219 -15.50 -25.78 -30.54
C LEU A 219 -15.43 -26.56 -29.22
N CYS A 220 -15.20 -27.87 -29.27
CA CYS A 220 -15.04 -28.69 -28.06
C CYS A 220 -13.89 -28.18 -27.17
N SER A 221 -12.77 -27.82 -27.79
CA SER A 221 -11.59 -27.31 -27.07
C SER A 221 -11.86 -25.95 -26.43
N THR A 222 -12.53 -25.04 -27.14
CA THR A 222 -12.88 -23.70 -26.62
C THR A 222 -13.93 -23.77 -25.51
N ILE A 223 -14.90 -24.68 -25.60
CA ILE A 223 -15.85 -24.97 -24.52
C ILE A 223 -15.12 -25.51 -23.28
N ALA A 224 -14.16 -26.43 -23.43
CA ALA A 224 -13.38 -26.94 -22.31
C ALA A 224 -12.58 -25.83 -21.59
N ILE A 225 -12.02 -24.88 -22.33
CA ILE A 225 -11.34 -23.70 -21.78
C ILE A 225 -12.34 -22.81 -21.03
N LEU A 226 -13.53 -22.56 -21.59
CA LEU A 226 -14.60 -21.79 -20.93
C LEU A 226 -14.99 -22.44 -19.59
N CYS A 227 -15.24 -23.75 -19.57
CA CYS A 227 -15.56 -24.49 -18.35
C CYS A 227 -14.44 -24.37 -17.31
N SER A 228 -13.18 -24.47 -17.73
CA SER A 228 -12.01 -24.31 -16.85
C SER A 228 -11.94 -22.90 -16.24
N ASN A 229 -12.16 -21.85 -17.06
CA ASN A 229 -12.16 -20.47 -16.60
C ASN A 229 -13.31 -20.18 -15.61
N ILE A 230 -14.50 -20.77 -15.82
CA ILE A 230 -15.62 -20.69 -14.88
C ILE A 230 -15.25 -21.37 -13.55
N ALA A 231 -14.71 -22.58 -13.60
CA ALA A 231 -14.30 -23.32 -12.40
C ALA A 231 -13.20 -22.57 -11.60
N ILE A 232 -12.22 -21.99 -12.31
CA ILE A 232 -11.19 -21.15 -11.70
C ILE A 232 -11.83 -19.92 -11.03
N ALA A 233 -12.78 -19.26 -11.69
CA ALA A 233 -13.50 -18.11 -11.12
C ALA A 233 -14.25 -18.48 -9.83
N GLU A 234 -14.88 -19.65 -9.78
CA GLU A 234 -15.57 -20.13 -8.58
C GLU A 234 -14.62 -20.50 -7.45
N SER A 235 -13.50 -21.18 -7.76
CA SER A 235 -12.46 -21.51 -6.78
C SER A 235 -11.82 -20.24 -6.19
N ASN A 236 -11.56 -19.24 -7.03
CA ASN A 236 -10.96 -17.97 -6.61
C ASN A 236 -11.88 -17.13 -5.72
N LYS A 237 -13.20 -17.34 -5.72
CA LYS A 237 -14.11 -16.71 -4.73
C LYS A 237 -13.89 -17.23 -3.31
N LYS A 238 -13.29 -18.41 -3.13
CA LYS A 238 -13.10 -19.07 -1.82
C LYS A 238 -11.74 -18.75 -1.18
N LYS A 239 -10.66 -18.73 -1.96
CA LYS A 239 -9.27 -18.53 -1.47
C LYS A 239 -9.02 -17.28 -0.59
N PRO A 240 -9.53 -16.08 -0.92
CA PRO A 240 -9.26 -14.88 -0.11
C PRO A 240 -9.94 -14.91 1.26
N LYS A 241 -11.12 -15.55 1.35
CA LYS A 241 -11.85 -15.72 2.63
C LYS A 241 -11.12 -16.66 3.58
N GLU A 242 -10.48 -17.69 3.03
CA GLU A 242 -9.63 -18.62 3.79
C GLU A 242 -8.32 -17.94 4.23
N LEU A 243 -7.70 -17.13 3.36
CA LEU A 243 -6.49 -16.38 3.68
C LEU A 243 -6.72 -15.29 4.74
N ALA A 244 -7.89 -14.65 4.74
CA ALA A 244 -8.28 -13.70 5.79
C ALA A 244 -8.51 -14.40 7.14
N ARG A 245 -9.15 -15.58 7.13
CA ARG A 245 -9.40 -16.38 8.34
C ARG A 245 -8.14 -16.99 8.95
N SER A 246 -7.18 -17.41 8.14
CA SER A 246 -5.95 -18.06 8.65
C SER A 246 -4.93 -17.09 9.25
N LYS A 247 -5.08 -15.78 9.03
CA LYS A 247 -4.12 -14.75 9.47
C LYS A 247 -4.62 -13.84 10.60
N ASN A 248 -5.73 -14.17 11.29
CA ASN A 248 -6.31 -13.37 12.38
C ASN A 248 -6.47 -11.87 12.03
N ILE A 249 -7.09 -11.59 10.88
CA ILE A 249 -7.62 -10.25 10.57
C ILE A 249 -9.08 -10.17 11.00
#